data_AF-A0AAX0XK63-F1
#
_entry.id   AF-A0AAX0XK63-F1
#
_cell.length_a   1.000
_cell.length_b   1.000
_cell.length_c   1.000
_cell.angle_alpha   90.00
_cell.angle_beta   90.00
_cell.angle_gamma   90.00
#
_symmetry.space_group_name_H-M   'P 1'
#
loop_
_entity.id
_entity.type
_entity.pdbx_description
1 polymer ?
#
loop_
_entity_poly.entity_id
_entity_poly.type
_entity_poly.pdbx_seq_one_letter_code
_entity_poly.pdbx_strand_id
1 'polypeptide(L)'
;MARNTANSHFHPKDCRYCGAPLELVRKQVVYPAAPAKAMIYRCNRDACDSYVSCREGTDIAIGSVANRETRLARREAHTSINTLIDSGRMNKHEAYAWMQHLLSLPYTRRGIGWLDEHECKVVIREVREIMSRSRYEASLRGIASLRALFDKNDRTRDDSSRSKDKNAQRLMDRLQLLNHFNA
;
A
#
# COMPACT_ATOMS: atom_id res chain seq x y z
N MET A 1 21.88 -16.78 -11.56
CA MET A 1 20.41 -16.58 -11.55
C MET A 1 20.12 -15.13 -11.18
N ALA A 2 19.71 -14.31 -12.14
CA ALA A 2 19.54 -12.87 -11.97
C ALA A 2 18.39 -12.58 -10.98
N ARG A 3 18.68 -11.79 -9.94
CA ARG A 3 17.68 -11.26 -9.01
C ARG A 3 16.83 -10.25 -9.78
N ASN A 4 15.60 -10.61 -10.11
CA ASN A 4 14.63 -9.75 -10.77
C ASN A 4 14.13 -8.67 -9.79
N THR A 5 14.91 -7.61 -9.58
CA THR A 5 14.47 -6.38 -8.90
C THR A 5 13.85 -5.43 -9.91
N ALA A 6 12.74 -5.83 -10.53
CA ALA A 6 11.91 -4.90 -11.28
C ALA A 6 11.17 -4.02 -10.27
N ASN A 7 11.75 -2.85 -9.97
CA ASN A 7 11.06 -1.76 -9.31
C ASN A 7 9.86 -1.40 -10.22
N SER A 8 8.66 -1.91 -9.92
CA SER A 8 7.53 -1.85 -10.84
C SER A 8 7.02 -0.41 -10.95
N HIS A 9 7.52 0.30 -11.96
CA HIS A 9 7.07 1.64 -12.30
C HIS A 9 5.67 1.55 -12.93
N PHE A 10 4.66 2.07 -12.23
CA PHE A 10 3.27 2.00 -12.69
C PHE A 10 2.96 3.16 -13.65
N HIS A 11 2.65 2.80 -14.89
CA HIS A 11 2.27 3.73 -15.96
C HIS A 11 0.92 3.28 -16.54
N PRO A 12 -0.21 3.80 -16.01
CA PRO A 12 -1.54 3.37 -16.46
C PRO A 12 -1.81 3.90 -17.87
N LYS A 13 -2.33 3.02 -18.74
CA LYS A 13 -2.67 3.36 -20.14
C LYS A 13 -4.16 3.63 -20.33
N ASP A 14 -5.01 2.90 -19.62
CA ASP A 14 -6.46 2.94 -19.81
C ASP A 14 -7.18 3.34 -18.51
N CYS A 15 -8.26 4.10 -18.65
CA CYS A 15 -9.09 4.53 -17.54
C CYS A 15 -9.94 3.35 -17.03
N ARG A 16 -9.78 2.98 -15.76
CA ARG A 16 -10.56 1.90 -15.11
C ARG A 16 -12.07 2.19 -14.98
N TYR A 17 -12.52 3.41 -15.24
CA TYR A 17 -13.93 3.81 -15.11
C TYR A 17 -14.68 3.77 -16.44
N CYS A 18 -14.05 4.18 -17.54
CA CYS A 18 -14.71 4.29 -18.85
C CYS A 18 -13.98 3.60 -20.01
N GLY A 19 -12.81 3.01 -19.76
CA GLY A 19 -11.98 2.33 -20.78
C GLY A 19 -11.26 3.27 -21.74
N ALA A 20 -11.45 4.59 -21.64
CA ALA A 20 -10.78 5.54 -22.52
C ALA A 20 -9.28 5.67 -22.19
N PRO A 21 -8.42 6.01 -23.17
CA PRO A 21 -6.99 6.20 -22.94
C PRO A 21 -6.67 7.29 -21.92
N LEU A 22 -5.56 7.12 -21.22
CA LEU A 22 -4.96 8.11 -20.34
C LEU A 22 -3.83 8.86 -21.06
N GLU A 23 -3.85 10.18 -20.94
CA GLU A 23 -2.81 11.08 -21.43
C GLU A 23 -1.91 11.54 -20.28
N LEU A 24 -0.59 11.54 -20.49
CA LEU A 24 0.37 12.12 -19.56
C LEU A 24 0.47 13.62 -19.83
N VAL A 25 -0.01 14.44 -18.88
CA VAL A 25 -0.06 15.90 -19.02
C VAL A 25 0.54 16.59 -17.81
N ARG A 26 0.87 17.87 -17.94
CA ARG A 26 1.27 18.70 -16.79
C ARG A 26 0.13 18.77 -15.78
N LYS A 27 0.45 18.61 -14.51
CA LYS A 27 -0.52 18.70 -13.41
C LYS A 27 -1.24 20.05 -13.37
N GLN A 28 -0.62 21.09 -13.90
CA GLN A 28 -1.17 22.44 -14.04
C GLN A 28 -2.47 22.51 -14.83
N VAL A 29 -2.73 21.55 -15.72
CA VAL A 29 -4.01 21.44 -16.45
C VAL A 29 -5.18 21.25 -15.49
N VAL A 30 -4.96 20.58 -14.35
CA VAL A 30 -5.98 20.34 -13.32
C VAL A 30 -5.80 21.27 -12.10
N TYR A 31 -4.55 21.57 -11.76
CA TYR A 31 -4.20 22.39 -10.60
C TYR A 31 -3.24 23.51 -11.03
N PRO A 32 -3.72 24.70 -11.43
CA PRO A 32 -2.89 25.76 -12.00
C PRO A 32 -1.67 26.15 -11.15
N ALA A 33 -1.78 26.07 -9.82
CA ALA A 33 -0.70 26.36 -8.88
C ALA A 33 0.29 25.21 -8.65
N ALA A 34 0.17 24.09 -9.38
CA ALA A 34 1.07 22.95 -9.22
C ALA A 34 2.49 23.25 -9.76
N PRO A 35 3.54 22.58 -9.22
CA PRO A 35 4.89 22.70 -9.75
C PRO A 35 4.98 22.37 -11.24
N ALA A 36 5.81 23.10 -11.98
CA ALA A 36 5.93 22.96 -13.44
C ALA A 36 6.36 21.55 -13.89
N LYS A 37 7.14 20.85 -13.06
CA LYS A 37 7.62 19.47 -13.31
C LYS A 37 6.65 18.38 -12.83
N ALA A 38 5.53 18.74 -12.23
CA ALA A 38 4.55 17.77 -11.76
C ALA A 38 3.68 17.29 -12.92
N MET A 39 3.58 15.97 -13.07
CA MET A 39 2.79 15.32 -14.12
C MET A 39 1.59 14.57 -13.54
N ILE A 40 0.57 14.35 -14.37
CA ILE A 40 -0.59 13.49 -14.08
C ILE A 40 -0.92 12.65 -15.31
N TYR A 41 -1.43 11.44 -15.09
CA TYR A 41 -2.20 10.73 -16.11
C TYR A 41 -3.67 11.11 -15.98
N ARG A 42 -4.26 11.67 -17.04
CA ARG A 42 -5.65 12.11 -17.10
C ARG A 42 -6.42 11.31 -18.14
N CYS A 43 -7.67 10.97 -17.86
CA CYS A 43 -8.57 10.39 -18.84
C CYS A 43 -8.87 11.42 -19.94
N ASN A 44 -8.65 11.05 -21.20
CA ASN A 44 -8.87 11.94 -22.34
C ASN A 44 -10.36 12.26 -22.60
N ARG A 45 -11.28 11.54 -21.94
CA ARG A 45 -12.71 11.86 -21.92
C ARG A 45 -13.01 12.82 -20.78
N ASP A 46 -13.20 14.10 -21.11
CA ASP A 46 -13.43 15.18 -20.14
C ASP A 46 -14.55 14.88 -19.13
N ALA A 47 -15.68 14.34 -19.59
CA ALA A 47 -16.81 13.99 -18.73
C ALA A 47 -16.49 12.91 -17.66
N CYS A 48 -15.40 12.15 -17.80
CA CYS A 48 -15.01 11.13 -16.83
C CYS A 48 -14.26 11.71 -15.62
N ASP A 49 -13.62 12.88 -15.78
CA ASP A 49 -12.87 13.61 -14.73
C ASP A 49 -12.01 12.70 -13.81
N SER A 50 -11.33 11.73 -14.43
CA SER A 50 -10.55 10.70 -13.74
C SER A 50 -9.08 10.85 -14.04
N TYR A 51 -8.25 10.84 -13.01
CA TYR A 51 -6.80 11.00 -13.17
C TYR A 51 -6.01 10.43 -11.99
N VAL A 52 -4.69 10.36 -12.14
CA VAL A 52 -3.74 10.04 -11.06
C VAL A 52 -2.49 10.90 -11.19
N SER A 53 -1.94 11.33 -10.05
CA SER A 53 -0.68 12.08 -10.04
C SER A 53 0.53 11.17 -10.24
N CYS A 54 1.59 11.74 -10.80
CA CYS A 54 2.91 11.12 -10.86
C CYS A 54 3.81 11.66 -9.75
N ARG A 55 4.88 10.93 -9.46
CA ARG A 55 5.99 11.41 -8.64
C ARG A 55 6.65 12.57 -9.38
N GLU A 56 6.93 13.65 -8.65
CA GLU A 56 7.50 14.87 -9.24
C GLU A 56 8.78 14.60 -10.03
N GLY A 57 8.87 15.20 -11.23
CA GLY A 57 10.00 15.00 -12.14
C GLY A 57 10.01 13.64 -12.85
N THR A 58 8.97 12.81 -12.69
CA THR A 58 8.84 11.52 -13.35
C THR A 58 7.44 11.32 -13.94
N ASP A 59 7.29 10.29 -14.75
CA ASP A 59 6.01 9.77 -15.24
C ASP A 59 5.44 8.66 -14.35
N ILE A 60 6.10 8.28 -13.26
CA ILE A 60 5.68 7.15 -12.42
C ILE A 60 4.45 7.54 -11.59
N ALA A 61 3.31 6.89 -11.83
CA ALA A 61 2.08 7.14 -11.08
C ALA A 61 2.21 6.70 -9.61
N ILE A 62 1.71 7.53 -8.68
CA ILE A 62 1.80 7.31 -7.22
C ILE A 62 0.53 6.68 -6.62
N GLY A 63 -0.33 6.12 -7.46
CA GLY A 63 -1.65 5.63 -7.07
C GLY A 63 -2.39 4.96 -8.22
N SER A 64 -3.66 4.62 -7.97
CA SER A 64 -4.58 4.26 -9.05
C SER A 64 -5.32 5.50 -9.58
N VAL A 65 -5.75 5.44 -10.84
CA VAL A 65 -6.68 6.41 -11.43
C VAL A 65 -7.91 6.53 -10.54
N ALA A 66 -8.31 7.77 -10.25
CA ALA A 66 -9.43 8.10 -9.39
C ALA A 66 -10.36 9.10 -10.05
N ASN A 67 -11.65 8.79 -10.03
CA ASN A 67 -12.73 9.72 -10.31
C ASN A 67 -12.85 10.76 -9.17
N ARG A 68 -13.79 11.69 -9.31
CA ARG A 68 -14.02 12.75 -8.34
C ARG A 68 -14.34 12.20 -6.95
N GLU A 69 -15.21 11.20 -6.86
CA GLU A 69 -15.68 10.59 -5.61
C GLU A 69 -14.52 9.93 -4.86
N THR A 70 -13.72 9.11 -5.57
CA THR A 70 -12.53 8.47 -4.99
C THR A 70 -11.48 9.51 -4.57
N ARG A 71 -11.28 10.60 -5.32
CA ARG A 71 -10.36 11.69 -4.93
C ARG A 71 -10.81 12.37 -3.65
N LEU A 72 -12.11 12.62 -3.48
CA LEU A 72 -12.67 13.21 -2.27
C LEU A 72 -12.53 12.25 -1.07
N ALA A 73 -12.88 10.98 -1.25
CA ALA A 73 -12.75 9.97 -0.20
C ALA A 73 -11.30 9.78 0.26
N ARG A 74 -10.34 9.78 -0.68
CA ARG A 74 -8.90 9.73 -0.36
C ARG A 74 -8.44 10.95 0.43
N ARG A 75 -8.92 12.15 0.08
CA ARG A 75 -8.61 13.38 0.82
C ARG A 75 -9.13 13.29 2.24
N GLU A 76 -10.37 12.86 2.44
CA GLU A 76 -10.98 12.73 3.76
C GLU A 76 -10.30 11.64 4.62
N ALA A 77 -9.94 10.50 4.02
CA ALA A 77 -9.19 9.45 4.69
C ALA A 77 -7.80 9.92 5.11
N HIS A 78 -7.11 10.68 4.25
CA HIS A 78 -5.83 11.30 4.61
C HIS A 78 -5.98 12.29 5.76
N THR A 79 -7.00 13.14 5.74
CA THR A 79 -7.29 14.06 6.85
C THR A 79 -7.55 13.31 8.15
N SER A 80 -8.34 12.24 8.11
CA SER A 80 -8.65 11.42 9.29
C SER A 80 -7.39 10.75 9.86
N ILE A 81 -6.54 10.18 9.01
CA ILE A 81 -5.25 9.62 9.45
C ILE A 81 -4.36 10.71 10.07
N ASN A 82 -4.31 11.90 9.49
CA ASN A 82 -3.58 13.01 10.09
C ASN A 82 -4.13 13.36 11.48
N THR A 83 -5.46 13.45 11.65
CA THR A 83 -6.07 13.67 12.98
C THR A 83 -5.67 12.59 13.98
N LEU A 84 -5.63 11.32 13.57
CA LEU A 84 -5.17 10.24 14.43
C LEU A 84 -3.71 10.45 14.87
N ILE A 85 -2.84 10.84 13.93
CA ILE A 85 -1.41 11.10 14.17
C ILE A 85 -1.23 12.31 15.09
N ASP A 86 -1.87 13.43 14.76
CA ASP A 86 -1.76 14.69 15.49
C ASP A 86 -2.33 14.57 16.92
N SER A 87 -3.27 13.64 17.14
CA SER A 87 -3.77 13.34 18.50
C SER A 87 -2.77 12.59 19.39
N GLY A 88 -1.66 12.12 18.84
CA GLY A 88 -0.65 11.33 19.56
C GLY A 88 -1.05 9.88 19.86
N ARG A 89 -2.20 9.41 19.36
CA ARG A 89 -2.66 8.02 19.54
C ARG A 89 -1.84 7.01 18.72
N MET A 90 -1.30 7.44 17.59
CA MET A 90 -0.36 6.69 16.77
C MET A 90 0.64 7.67 16.16
N ASN A 91 1.89 7.25 15.91
CA ASN A 91 2.77 7.99 15.02
C ASN A 91 2.46 7.68 13.55
N LYS A 92 3.11 8.41 12.63
CA LYS A 92 2.90 8.24 11.19
C LYS A 92 3.16 6.80 10.72
N HIS A 93 4.27 6.19 11.12
CA HIS A 93 4.59 4.82 10.70
C HIS A 93 3.52 3.82 11.18
N GLU A 94 3.11 3.95 12.44
CA GLU A 94 2.07 3.13 13.05
C GLU A 94 0.72 3.28 12.34
N ALA A 95 0.28 4.51 12.07
CA ALA A 95 -0.99 4.76 11.41
C ALA A 95 -1.06 4.14 10.00
N TYR A 96 0.01 4.26 9.21
CA TYR A 96 0.05 3.65 7.88
C TYR A 96 0.18 2.12 7.94
N ALA A 97 0.90 1.56 8.91
CA ALA A 97 0.97 0.10 9.11
C ALA A 97 -0.38 -0.48 9.57
N TRP A 98 -1.05 0.20 10.51
CA TRP A 98 -2.40 -0.13 10.95
C TRP A 98 -3.41 -0.08 9.80
N MET A 99 -3.40 0.98 8.99
CA MET A 99 -4.29 1.12 7.83
C MET A 99 -4.13 -0.05 6.84
N GLN A 100 -2.89 -0.44 6.54
CA GLN A 100 -2.63 -1.60 5.67
C GLN A 100 -3.20 -2.89 6.26
N HIS A 101 -3.04 -3.08 7.56
CA HIS A 101 -3.56 -4.26 8.23
C HIS A 101 -5.08 -4.31 8.22
N LEU A 102 -5.72 -3.20 8.61
CA LEU A 102 -7.17 -3.02 8.60
C LEU A 102 -7.77 -3.43 7.26
N LEU A 103 -7.14 -3.00 6.17
CA LEU A 103 -7.61 -3.23 4.81
C LEU A 103 -7.00 -4.49 4.15
N SER A 104 -6.19 -5.26 4.89
CA SER A 104 -5.46 -6.43 4.36
C SER A 104 -4.70 -6.15 3.06
N LEU A 105 -4.06 -4.98 2.97
CA LEU A 105 -3.38 -4.53 1.76
C LEU A 105 -2.00 -5.19 1.63
N PRO A 106 -1.58 -5.56 0.40
CA PRO A 106 -0.22 -5.99 0.16
C PRO A 106 0.76 -4.84 0.39
N TYR A 107 2.02 -5.19 0.68
CA TYR A 107 3.11 -4.23 0.91
C TYR A 107 3.37 -3.28 -0.28
N THR A 108 2.93 -3.65 -1.48
CA THR A 108 3.02 -2.82 -2.69
C THR A 108 1.94 -1.73 -2.74
N ARG A 109 0.88 -1.82 -1.93
CA ARG A 109 -0.32 -0.95 -1.97
C ARG A 109 -0.54 -0.19 -0.65
N ARG A 110 0.50 0.52 -0.18
CA ARG A 110 0.50 1.12 1.18
C ARG A 110 0.05 2.58 1.24
N GLY A 111 0.03 3.26 0.10
CA GLY A 111 -0.35 4.67 0.04
C GLY A 111 -1.86 4.85 -0.10
N ILE A 112 -2.41 5.89 0.53
CA ILE A 112 -3.82 6.29 0.37
C ILE A 112 -4.17 6.54 -1.11
N GLY A 113 -3.19 6.94 -1.93
CA GLY A 113 -3.32 7.07 -3.38
C GLY A 113 -3.71 5.78 -4.12
N TRP A 114 -3.70 4.63 -3.45
CA TRP A 114 -4.12 3.35 -4.03
C TRP A 114 -5.48 2.86 -3.54
N LEU A 115 -6.07 3.51 -2.54
CA LEU A 115 -7.34 3.07 -1.97
C LEU A 115 -8.50 3.40 -2.89
N ASP A 116 -9.50 2.53 -2.95
CA ASP A 116 -10.79 2.89 -3.54
C ASP A 116 -11.67 3.65 -2.53
N GLU A 117 -12.84 4.09 -2.99
CA GLU A 117 -13.78 4.84 -2.17
C GLU A 117 -14.26 4.07 -0.95
N HIS A 118 -14.50 2.76 -1.07
CA HIS A 118 -14.99 1.93 0.01
C HIS A 118 -13.93 1.78 1.11
N GLU A 119 -12.70 1.46 0.72
CA GLU A 119 -11.57 1.36 1.64
C GLU A 119 -11.30 2.66 2.37
N CYS A 120 -11.39 3.81 1.68
CA CYS A 120 -11.30 5.12 2.32
C CYS A 120 -12.39 5.31 3.38
N LYS A 121 -13.65 4.95 3.08
CA LYS A 121 -14.76 5.02 4.04
C LYS A 121 -14.56 4.13 5.26
N VAL A 122 -14.00 2.92 5.07
CA VAL A 122 -13.63 2.02 6.18
C VAL A 122 -12.58 2.69 7.08
N VAL A 123 -11.51 3.25 6.51
CA VAL A 123 -10.46 3.95 7.27
C VAL A 123 -11.05 5.10 8.08
N ILE A 124 -11.89 5.95 7.47
CA ILE A 124 -12.51 7.10 8.14
C ILE A 124 -13.36 6.64 9.33
N ARG A 125 -14.18 5.60 9.14
CA ARG A 125 -15.01 5.03 10.20
C ARG A 125 -14.17 4.52 11.36
N GLU A 126 -13.13 3.74 11.09
CA GLU A 126 -12.30 3.15 12.15
C GLU A 126 -11.47 4.21 12.89
N VAL A 127 -11.00 5.25 12.19
CA VAL A 127 -10.36 6.39 12.86
C VAL A 127 -11.35 7.05 13.81
N ARG A 128 -12.59 7.32 13.38
CA ARG A 128 -13.63 7.92 14.24
C ARG A 128 -13.89 7.07 15.48
N GLU A 129 -13.95 5.75 15.31
CA GLU A 129 -14.11 4.80 16.42
C GLU A 129 -12.94 4.87 17.40
N ILE A 130 -11.68 4.89 16.92
CA ILE A 130 -10.49 5.04 17.76
C ILE A 130 -10.51 6.39 18.51
N MET A 131 -10.96 7.45 17.85
CA MET A 131 -11.02 8.80 18.44
C MET A 131 -12.10 8.94 19.50
N SER A 132 -13.20 8.18 19.40
CA SER A 132 -14.29 8.16 20.41
C SER A 132 -13.88 7.52 21.74
N ARG A 133 -12.78 6.75 21.74
CA ARG A 133 -12.29 6.00 22.90
C ARG A 133 -11.29 6.81 23.73
N SER A 134 -11.14 6.40 24.98
CA SER A 134 -10.10 6.94 25.86
C SER A 134 -8.72 6.75 25.24
N ARG A 135 -7.77 7.65 25.53
CA ARG A 135 -6.41 7.57 24.99
C ARG A 135 -5.71 6.25 25.38
N TYR A 136 -6.01 5.72 26.57
CA TYR A 136 -5.50 4.43 27.04
C TYR A 136 -6.03 3.25 26.21
N GLU A 137 -7.33 3.21 25.93
CA GLU A 137 -7.89 2.15 25.08
C GLU A 137 -7.43 2.23 23.63
N ALA A 138 -7.30 3.44 23.10
CA ALA A 138 -6.81 3.68 21.75
C ALA A 138 -5.34 3.24 21.59
N SER A 139 -4.49 3.56 22.56
CA SER A 139 -3.08 3.15 22.55
C SER A 139 -2.94 1.63 22.65
N LEU A 140 -3.74 0.96 23.48
CA LEU A 140 -3.77 -0.49 23.56
C LEU A 140 -4.17 -1.14 22.23
N ARG A 141 -5.16 -0.61 21.50
CA ARG A 141 -5.54 -1.14 20.17
C ARG A 141 -4.47 -0.93 19.12
N GLY A 142 -3.87 0.26 19.08
CA GLY A 142 -2.77 0.56 18.17
C GLY A 142 -1.59 -0.38 18.40
N ILE A 143 -1.13 -0.44 19.65
CA ILE A 143 -0.03 -1.32 20.07
C ILE A 143 -0.38 -2.80 19.89
N ALA A 144 -1.60 -3.24 20.21
CA ALA A 144 -2.02 -4.63 20.01
C ALA A 144 -2.05 -5.01 18.53
N SER A 145 -2.55 -4.12 17.66
CA SER A 145 -2.53 -4.33 16.21
C SER A 145 -1.09 -4.41 15.68
N LEU A 146 -0.20 -3.54 16.17
CA LEU A 146 1.22 -3.55 15.80
C LEU A 146 1.95 -4.79 16.33
N ARG A 147 1.72 -5.20 17.59
CA ARG A 147 2.28 -6.42 18.17
C ARG A 147 1.82 -7.66 17.41
N ALA A 148 0.53 -7.75 17.09
CA ALA A 148 -0.01 -8.85 16.28
C ALA A 148 0.58 -8.87 14.84
N LEU A 149 0.90 -7.71 14.28
CA LEU A 149 1.61 -7.59 13.00
C LEU A 149 3.05 -8.13 13.08
N PHE A 150 3.80 -7.78 14.12
CA PHE A 150 5.18 -8.24 14.29
C PHE A 150 5.26 -9.73 14.67
N ASP A 151 4.36 -10.23 15.52
CA ASP A 151 4.29 -11.66 15.88
C ASP A 151 3.97 -12.55 14.67
N LYS A 152 3.08 -12.11 13.76
CA LYS A 152 2.78 -12.86 12.53
C LYS A 152 3.94 -12.85 11.54
N ASN A 153 4.63 -11.71 11.40
CA ASN A 153 5.80 -11.63 10.54
C ASN A 153 6.95 -12.54 11.04
N ASP A 154 7.14 -12.66 12.35
CA ASP A 154 8.15 -13.56 12.92
C ASP A 154 7.82 -15.04 12.67
N ARG A 155 6.56 -15.45 12.84
CA ARG A 155 6.12 -16.83 12.53
C ARG A 155 6.27 -17.17 11.05
N THR A 156 5.95 -16.25 10.14
CA THR A 156 6.12 -16.48 8.69
C THR A 156 7.59 -16.51 8.25
N ARG A 157 8.47 -15.78 8.95
CA ARG A 157 9.93 -15.87 8.76
C ARG A 157 10.45 -17.24 9.19
N ASP A 158 10.01 -17.70 10.36
CA ASP A 158 10.43 -18.97 10.97
C ASP A 158 9.94 -20.19 10.17
N ASP A 159 8.72 -20.17 9.60
CA ASP A 159 8.25 -21.24 8.72
C ASP A 159 9.05 -21.32 7.40
N SER A 160 9.54 -20.20 6.89
CA SER A 160 10.34 -20.15 5.66
C SER A 160 11.79 -20.63 5.85
N SER A 161 12.40 -20.38 7.02
CA SER A 161 13.72 -20.92 7.39
C SER A 161 13.61 -22.41 7.73
N ARG A 162 12.60 -22.80 8.52
CA ARG A 162 12.40 -24.19 8.98
C ARG A 162 12.03 -25.15 7.85
N SER A 163 11.37 -24.67 6.79
CA SER A 163 11.09 -25.45 5.58
C SER A 163 12.33 -25.65 4.69
N LYS A 164 13.21 -24.63 4.60
CA LYS A 164 14.49 -24.73 3.87
C LYS A 164 15.47 -25.68 4.56
N ASP A 165 15.56 -25.65 5.88
CA ASP A 165 16.42 -26.56 6.65
C ASP A 165 15.97 -28.01 6.54
N LYS A 166 14.66 -28.29 6.54
CA LYS A 166 14.13 -29.65 6.34
C LYS A 166 14.41 -30.20 4.94
N ASN A 167 14.33 -29.35 3.91
CA ASN A 167 14.64 -29.77 2.54
C ASN A 167 16.15 -29.94 2.32
N ALA A 168 16.98 -29.09 2.93
CA ALA A 168 18.43 -29.25 2.96
C ALA A 168 18.85 -30.53 3.70
N GLN A 169 18.27 -30.79 4.87
CA GLN A 169 18.52 -32.02 5.64
C GLN A 169 18.12 -33.27 4.84
N ARG A 170 16.92 -33.29 4.24
CA ARG A 170 16.48 -34.42 3.39
C ARG A 170 17.37 -34.66 2.18
N LEU A 171 17.94 -33.60 1.59
CA LEU A 171 18.88 -33.72 0.48
C LEU A 171 20.21 -34.31 0.95
N MET A 172 20.72 -33.86 2.10
CA MET A 172 21.96 -34.38 2.68
C MET A 172 21.82 -35.85 3.11
N ASP A 173 20.69 -36.22 3.71
CA ASP A 173 20.40 -37.61 4.09
C ASP A 173 20.31 -38.52 2.83
N ARG A 174 19.70 -38.03 1.74
CA ARG A 174 19.68 -38.77 0.46
C ARG A 174 21.07 -38.89 -0.18
N LEU A 175 21.90 -37.86 -0.09
CA LEU A 175 23.27 -37.91 -0.61
C LEU A 175 24.17 -38.85 0.20
N GLN A 176 23.99 -38.91 1.53
CA GLN A 176 24.69 -39.85 2.40
C GLN A 176 24.31 -41.31 2.13
N LEU A 177 23.03 -41.57 1.83
CA LEU A 177 22.57 -42.89 1.42
C LEU A 177 23.16 -43.32 0.07
N LEU A 178 23.24 -42.41 -0.90
CA LEU A 178 23.83 -42.71 -2.21
C LEU A 178 25.34 -42.98 -2.13
N ASN A 179 26.04 -42.36 -1.17
CA ASN A 179 27.46 -42.62 -0.92
C ASN A 179 27.71 -43.94 -0.16
N HIS A 180 26.70 -44.56 0.46
CA HIS A 180 26.82 -45.88 1.11
C HIS A 180 26.62 -47.06 0.16
N PHE A 181 26.15 -46.82 -1.07
CA PHE A 181 25.94 -47.88 -2.08
C PHE A 181 27.03 -47.91 -3.17
N ASN A 182 28.14 -47.20 -2.97
CA ASN A 182 29.27 -47.13 -3.90
C ASN A 182 30.62 -47.50 -3.26
N ALA A 183 30.59 -48.32 -2.21
CA ALA A 183 31.77 -49.00 -1.65
C ALA A 183 31.62 -50.52 -1.84
#